data_AF-W8BVE9-F1
#
_entry.id   AF-W8BVE9-F1
#
_cell.length_a   1.000
_cell.length_b   1.000
_cell.length_c   1.000
_cell.angle_alpha   90.00
_cell.angle_beta   90.00
_cell.angle_gamma   90.00
#
_symmetry.space_group_name_H-M   'P 1'
#
loop_
_entity.id
_entity.type
_entity.pdbx_description
1 polymer ?
#
loop_
_entity_poly.entity_id
_entity_poly.type
_entity_poly.pdbx_seq_one_letter_code
_entity_poly.pdbx_strand_id
1 'polypeptide(L)'
;TAVQKHQHDFKKWLNALVTIPADMDSNSDEKIDVGKLFNEVRHKELALAPTKEEQSMDYLVQHRLEVVRRAAVYLYLSAEVREPCSKVAVYVNKNAIRIRDDRNLHLDVVMQRYILELLLCFNPMWLRIGLEVVYGEKIHMRSNTDIIGLSTFILNRLFRDKILEEKYSRAYSLSEEYAEYIKKYTLTKMLCLLLFLDKAKQKRIIKYNPCLFVKNSPHKETKDILLKFSSELLANMGDITRDLKRLGYVLEHKQFFLDEFNYAFQNLAVDLRDGIRLTRVMEIILLREDLSKQLRVPAISRLQRIYNVNLGLRALSEADFKLSGDITAADIVDGHREKTLSLLWQIIYKFRSPKFHAAARVLQKWWRSKWLGVWIRRLIRDKEERRRHHAATIIQSYYHGYIARRWVQLYRKERTDAALILQKHTRRYLAQKHFRISIVAVCKIQHWYRACALAVSCRRHFTILRCCTIFLQRCYRRRLLSKKLLVVADEYRRYCEEKRAEAATCIQKCWLAYCTTKQQRQAFLDLKLSAIVLQRKWRAVIGMRDQRK
;
A
#
# COMPACT_ATOMS: atom_id res chain seq x y z
N THR A 1 -14.31 26.79 -11.09
CA THR A 1 -13.49 27.52 -10.09
C THR A 1 -14.03 27.30 -8.68
N ALA A 2 -13.22 27.48 -7.63
CA ALA A 2 -13.66 27.27 -6.22
C ALA A 2 -14.92 28.08 -5.87
N VAL A 3 -15.04 29.31 -6.38
CA VAL A 3 -16.20 30.18 -6.18
C VAL A 3 -17.49 29.59 -6.76
N GLN A 4 -17.44 28.96 -7.94
CA GLN A 4 -18.61 28.30 -8.53
C GLN A 4 -19.09 27.11 -7.69
N LYS A 5 -18.15 26.36 -7.10
CA LYS A 5 -18.46 25.25 -6.19
C LYS A 5 -19.18 25.76 -4.94
N HIS A 6 -18.69 26.84 -4.33
CA HIS A 6 -19.37 27.47 -3.19
C HIS A 6 -20.75 28.01 -3.56
N GLN A 7 -20.88 28.68 -4.70
CA GLN A 7 -22.19 29.15 -5.19
C GLN A 7 -23.18 27.99 -5.37
N HIS A 8 -22.72 26.85 -5.90
CA HIS A 8 -23.53 25.65 -6.02
C HIS A 8 -23.93 25.06 -4.66
N ASP A 9 -23.00 25.01 -3.70
CA ASP A 9 -23.28 24.57 -2.32
C ASP A 9 -24.31 25.48 -1.62
N PHE A 10 -24.20 26.79 -1.79
CA PHE A 10 -25.18 27.74 -1.25
C PHE A 10 -26.56 27.55 -1.89
N LYS A 11 -26.62 27.33 -3.20
CA LYS A 11 -27.89 27.07 -3.91
C LYS A 11 -28.58 25.82 -3.37
N LYS A 12 -27.81 24.75 -3.18
CA LYS A 12 -28.27 23.50 -2.56
C LYS A 12 -28.82 23.72 -1.15
N TRP A 13 -28.04 24.39 -0.31
CA TRP A 13 -28.41 24.67 1.07
C TRP A 13 -29.65 25.56 1.19
N LEU A 14 -29.75 26.63 0.39
CA LEU A 14 -30.89 27.54 0.42
C LEU A 14 -32.19 26.85 -0.04
N ASN A 15 -32.13 26.01 -1.08
CA ASN A 15 -33.29 25.21 -1.48
C ASN A 15 -33.66 24.18 -0.40
N ALA A 16 -32.68 23.54 0.24
CA ALA A 16 -32.97 22.60 1.33
C ALA A 16 -33.60 23.29 2.56
N LEU A 17 -33.19 24.53 2.88
CA LEU A 17 -33.78 25.30 3.97
C LEU A 17 -35.23 25.71 3.70
N VAL A 18 -35.51 26.12 2.47
CA VAL A 18 -36.85 26.59 2.05
C VAL A 18 -37.79 25.44 1.70
N THR A 19 -37.25 24.24 1.47
CA THR A 19 -38.06 23.03 1.28
C THR A 19 -38.80 22.74 2.58
N ILE A 20 -40.12 22.83 2.53
CA ILE A 20 -41.00 22.52 3.66
C ILE A 20 -40.77 21.05 4.06
N PRO A 21 -40.46 20.74 5.33
CA PRO A 21 -40.32 19.35 5.79
C PRO A 21 -41.59 18.55 5.51
N ALA A 22 -41.42 17.26 5.17
CA ALA A 22 -42.54 16.38 4.80
C ALA A 22 -43.58 16.22 5.92
N ASP A 23 -43.21 16.51 7.17
CA ASP A 23 -44.05 16.39 8.36
C ASP A 23 -44.24 17.75 9.02
N MET A 24 -45.28 18.47 8.58
CA MET A 24 -45.78 19.69 9.25
C MET A 24 -46.36 19.42 10.65
N ASP A 25 -46.44 18.14 11.07
CA ASP A 25 -47.02 17.69 12.34
C ASP A 25 -45.95 17.28 13.37
N SER A 26 -44.66 17.26 13.01
CA SER A 26 -43.57 17.03 13.97
C SER A 26 -43.08 18.38 14.50
N ASN A 27 -43.49 18.70 15.74
CA ASN A 27 -42.93 19.74 16.62
C ASN A 27 -42.26 20.92 15.89
N SER A 28 -43.03 22.00 15.66
CA SER A 28 -42.55 23.30 15.16
C SER A 28 -41.41 23.92 15.99
N ASP A 29 -41.07 23.32 17.14
CA ASP A 29 -40.04 23.76 18.08
C ASP A 29 -38.67 23.09 17.89
N GLU A 30 -38.54 22.08 17.02
CA GLU A 30 -37.23 21.48 16.74
C GLU A 30 -36.36 22.43 15.91
N LYS A 31 -35.32 22.97 16.55
CA LYS A 31 -34.33 23.85 15.91
C LYS A 31 -33.64 23.10 14.77
N ILE A 32 -33.90 23.50 13.53
CA ILE A 32 -33.17 23.02 12.36
C ILE A 32 -31.68 23.37 12.55
N ASP A 33 -30.81 22.36 12.62
CA ASP A 33 -29.37 22.57 12.67
C ASP A 33 -28.86 22.98 11.28
N VAL A 34 -28.95 24.28 11.00
CA VAL A 34 -28.55 24.93 9.75
C VAL A 34 -27.14 24.52 9.30
N GLY A 35 -26.22 24.36 10.25
CA GLY A 35 -24.83 23.97 9.98
C GLY A 35 -24.69 22.50 9.60
N LYS A 36 -25.49 21.60 10.20
CA LYS A 36 -25.55 20.19 9.83
C LYS A 36 -26.17 20.03 8.44
N LEU A 37 -27.28 20.71 8.18
CA LEU A 37 -27.97 20.71 6.89
C LEU A 37 -27.01 21.12 5.75
N PHE A 38 -26.22 22.18 5.92
CA PHE A 38 -25.23 22.58 4.91
C PHE A 38 -24.22 21.46 4.57
N ASN A 39 -23.75 20.71 5.57
CA ASN A 39 -22.81 19.62 5.32
C ASN A 39 -23.48 18.42 4.63
N GLU A 40 -24.72 18.09 5.01
CA GLU A 40 -25.47 16.97 4.41
C GLU A 40 -25.79 17.23 2.93
N VAL A 41 -26.21 18.45 2.59
CA VAL A 41 -26.67 18.76 1.23
C VAL A 41 -25.48 18.92 0.27
N ARG A 42 -24.27 19.22 0.75
CA ARG A 42 -23.06 19.31 -0.09
C ARG A 42 -22.79 18.07 -0.95
N HIS A 43 -23.14 16.89 -0.43
CA HIS A 43 -22.93 15.61 -1.10
C HIS A 43 -24.15 15.14 -1.92
N LYS A 44 -25.30 15.82 -1.80
CA LYS A 44 -26.53 15.49 -2.52
C LYS A 44 -26.59 16.20 -3.87
N GLU A 45 -27.41 15.70 -4.78
CA GLU A 45 -27.73 16.40 -6.03
C GLU A 45 -28.55 17.67 -5.75
N LEU A 46 -28.51 18.60 -6.70
CA LEU A 46 -29.27 19.84 -6.58
C LEU A 46 -30.76 19.56 -6.82
N ALA A 47 -31.55 19.54 -5.75
CA ALA A 47 -33.00 19.60 -5.82
C ALA A 47 -33.46 21.05 -5.57
N LEU A 48 -34.35 21.55 -6.44
CA LEU A 48 -35.03 22.83 -6.21
C LEU A 48 -36.12 22.63 -5.16
N ALA A 49 -36.41 23.66 -4.36
CA ALA A 49 -37.52 23.61 -3.41
C ALA A 49 -38.83 23.46 -4.21
N PRO A 50 -39.59 22.35 -4.03
CA PRO A 50 -40.82 22.17 -4.76
C PRO A 50 -41.88 23.14 -4.24
N THR A 51 -42.74 23.61 -5.13
CA THR A 51 -43.86 24.50 -4.78
C THR A 51 -44.86 23.77 -3.90
N LYS A 52 -45.67 24.53 -3.14
CA LYS A 52 -46.74 23.95 -2.31
C LYS A 52 -47.70 23.11 -3.15
N GLU A 53 -47.95 23.53 -4.38
CA GLU A 53 -48.82 22.83 -5.33
C GLU A 53 -48.23 21.48 -5.78
N GLU A 54 -46.95 21.44 -6.14
CA GLU A 54 -46.25 20.19 -6.53
C GLU A 54 -46.20 19.20 -5.37
N GLN A 55 -45.83 19.65 -4.15
CA GLN A 55 -45.80 18.79 -2.97
C GLN A 55 -47.19 18.24 -2.62
N SER A 56 -48.23 19.07 -2.75
CA SER A 56 -49.62 18.65 -2.53
C SER A 56 -50.07 17.66 -3.59
N MET A 57 -49.66 17.84 -4.84
CA MET A 57 -50.01 16.93 -5.94
C MET A 57 -49.37 15.56 -5.73
N ASP A 58 -48.07 15.50 -5.43
CA ASP A 58 -47.36 14.26 -5.13
C ASP A 58 -48.00 13.53 -3.95
N TYR A 59 -48.35 14.28 -2.90
CA TYR A 59 -49.06 13.76 -1.73
C TYR A 59 -50.41 13.12 -2.09
N LEU A 60 -51.18 13.75 -2.98
CA LEU A 60 -52.49 13.25 -3.39
C LEU A 60 -52.39 12.00 -4.29
N VAL A 61 -51.32 11.87 -5.08
CA VAL A 61 -51.07 10.72 -5.99
C VAL A 61 -50.66 9.47 -5.21
N GLN A 62 -49.83 9.59 -4.17
CA GLN A 62 -49.23 8.46 -3.43
C GLN A 62 -50.16 7.78 -2.40
N HIS A 63 -51.49 7.70 -2.66
CA HIS A 63 -52.52 6.98 -1.86
C HIS A 63 -53.25 7.75 -0.74
N ARG A 64 -53.27 9.08 -0.73
CA ARG A 64 -53.96 9.86 0.34
C ARG A 64 -55.19 10.68 -0.09
N LEU A 65 -55.63 10.56 -1.34
CA LEU A 65 -56.83 11.25 -1.82
C LEU A 65 -58.10 10.83 -1.06
N GLU A 66 -58.25 9.55 -0.68
CA GLU A 66 -59.40 9.07 0.11
C GLU A 66 -59.42 9.66 1.53
N VAL A 67 -58.26 9.93 2.14
CA VAL A 67 -58.17 10.60 3.45
C VAL A 67 -58.69 12.04 3.34
N VAL A 68 -58.24 12.73 2.29
CA VAL A 68 -58.69 14.10 1.98
C VAL A 68 -60.19 14.13 1.68
N ARG A 69 -60.72 13.16 0.92
CA ARG A 69 -62.17 13.01 0.67
C ARG A 69 -62.96 12.81 1.96
N ARG A 70 -62.51 11.92 2.85
CA ARG A 70 -63.17 11.69 4.14
C ARG A 70 -63.20 12.96 5.00
N ALA A 71 -62.07 13.66 5.10
CA ALA A 71 -61.99 14.92 5.82
C ALA A 71 -62.87 16.00 5.19
N ALA A 72 -62.93 16.06 3.86
CA ALA A 72 -63.78 16.97 3.11
C ALA A 72 -65.28 16.71 3.33
N VAL A 73 -65.71 15.44 3.29
CA VAL A 73 -67.10 15.04 3.61
C VAL A 73 -67.44 15.39 5.06
N TYR A 74 -66.53 15.11 6.01
CA TYR A 74 -66.73 15.48 7.41
C TYR A 74 -66.89 16.99 7.59
N LEU A 75 -66.09 17.82 6.90
CA LEU A 75 -66.25 19.27 6.93
C LEU A 75 -67.60 19.71 6.35
N TYR A 76 -68.03 19.15 5.22
CA TYR A 76 -69.32 19.50 4.62
C TYR A 76 -70.50 19.11 5.52
N LEU A 77 -70.34 18.04 6.29
CA LEU A 77 -71.26 17.58 7.33
C LEU A 77 -71.05 18.28 8.69
N SER A 78 -70.15 19.25 8.80
CA SER A 78 -70.03 20.05 10.02
C SER A 78 -71.15 21.10 10.08
N ALA A 79 -71.50 21.56 11.28
CA ALA A 79 -72.47 22.63 11.46
C ALA A 79 -72.06 23.93 10.73
N GLU A 80 -70.75 24.19 10.63
CA GLU A 80 -70.18 25.37 9.96
C GLU A 80 -70.57 25.49 8.48
N VAL A 81 -70.70 24.37 7.77
CA VAL A 81 -71.06 24.35 6.33
C VAL A 81 -72.51 23.93 6.13
N ARG A 82 -72.99 22.93 6.87
CA ARG A 82 -74.35 22.39 6.69
C ARG A 82 -75.43 23.42 7.00
N GLU A 83 -75.35 24.12 8.14
CA GLU A 83 -76.42 25.03 8.54
C GLU A 83 -76.60 26.20 7.56
N PRO A 84 -75.53 26.92 7.13
CA PRO A 84 -75.68 27.98 6.15
C PRO A 84 -76.17 27.45 4.80
N CYS A 85 -75.67 26.30 4.33
CA CYS A 85 -76.12 25.68 3.08
C CYS A 85 -77.61 25.31 3.11
N SER A 86 -78.10 24.72 4.20
CA SER A 86 -79.52 24.39 4.36
C SER A 86 -80.40 25.64 4.40
N LYS A 87 -79.98 26.70 5.12
CA LYS A 87 -80.70 27.98 5.15
C LYS A 87 -80.74 28.63 3.77
N VAL A 88 -79.62 28.64 3.05
CA VAL A 88 -79.52 29.16 1.68
C VAL A 88 -80.45 28.38 0.74
N ALA A 89 -80.46 27.06 0.79
CA ALA A 89 -81.36 26.24 -0.03
C ALA A 89 -82.85 26.58 0.22
N VAL A 90 -83.25 26.81 1.47
CA VAL A 90 -84.62 27.25 1.80
C VAL A 90 -84.92 28.62 1.20
N TYR A 91 -83.99 29.56 1.26
CA TYR A 91 -84.16 30.91 0.69
C TYR A 91 -84.25 30.89 -0.85
N VAL A 92 -83.45 30.04 -1.50
CA VAL A 92 -83.53 29.82 -2.96
C VAL A 92 -84.87 29.19 -3.34
N ASN A 93 -85.33 28.17 -2.58
CA ASN A 93 -86.62 27.53 -2.83
C ASN A 93 -87.82 28.47 -2.61
N LYS A 94 -87.73 29.38 -1.64
CA LYS A 94 -88.72 30.43 -1.39
C LYS A 94 -88.63 31.62 -2.37
N ASN A 95 -87.78 31.54 -3.39
CA ASN A 95 -87.54 32.61 -4.36
C ASN A 95 -87.03 33.93 -3.75
N ALA A 96 -86.49 33.90 -2.52
CA ALA A 96 -85.89 35.08 -1.88
C ALA A 96 -84.54 35.45 -2.52
N ILE A 97 -83.82 34.45 -3.04
CA ILE A 97 -82.66 34.65 -3.92
C ILE A 97 -82.95 33.87 -5.20
N ARG A 98 -83.13 34.57 -6.32
CA ARG A 98 -83.45 33.96 -7.61
C ARG A 98 -82.58 34.49 -8.74
N ILE A 99 -82.31 33.61 -9.69
CA ILE A 99 -81.69 33.95 -10.97
C ILE A 99 -82.71 34.72 -11.81
N ARG A 100 -82.24 35.66 -12.63
CA ARG A 100 -83.12 36.45 -13.49
C ARG A 100 -83.96 35.56 -14.43
N ASP A 101 -85.18 36.00 -14.67
CA ASP A 101 -86.18 35.22 -15.42
C ASP A 101 -85.79 35.07 -16.89
N ASP A 102 -85.11 36.07 -17.47
CA ASP A 102 -84.59 36.09 -18.86
C ASP A 102 -83.40 35.14 -19.10
N ARG A 103 -82.78 34.60 -18.05
CA ARG A 103 -81.56 33.80 -18.17
C ARG A 103 -81.84 32.30 -18.08
N ASN A 104 -81.85 31.63 -19.23
CA ASN A 104 -82.05 30.18 -19.31
C ASN A 104 -80.72 29.41 -19.26
N LEU A 105 -80.23 29.12 -18.05
CA LEU A 105 -78.90 28.52 -17.84
C LEU A 105 -78.63 27.20 -18.56
N HIS A 106 -79.65 26.39 -18.84
CA HIS A 106 -79.50 25.09 -19.51
C HIS A 106 -79.32 25.24 -21.04
N LEU A 107 -79.70 26.38 -21.62
CA LEU A 107 -79.59 26.68 -23.06
C LEU A 107 -78.56 27.77 -23.37
N ASP A 108 -78.35 28.71 -22.45
CA ASP A 108 -77.46 29.85 -22.63
C ASP A 108 -75.99 29.45 -22.46
N VAL A 109 -75.36 29.07 -23.57
CA VAL A 109 -73.95 28.65 -23.62
C VAL A 109 -73.01 29.78 -23.19
N VAL A 110 -73.37 31.05 -23.41
CA VAL A 110 -72.54 32.20 -23.01
C VAL A 110 -72.49 32.28 -21.48
N MET A 111 -73.65 32.14 -20.83
CA MET A 111 -73.73 32.12 -19.36
C MET A 111 -73.08 30.88 -18.76
N GLN A 112 -73.23 29.71 -19.40
CA GLN A 112 -72.52 28.49 -18.98
C GLN A 112 -71.00 28.69 -19.04
N ARG A 113 -70.50 29.30 -20.11
CA ARG A 113 -69.08 29.62 -20.27
C ARG A 113 -68.62 30.62 -19.20
N TYR A 114 -69.37 31.68 -18.95
CA TYR A 114 -69.04 32.67 -17.92
C TYR A 114 -68.91 32.04 -16.52
N ILE A 115 -69.89 31.22 -16.13
CA ILE A 115 -69.87 30.53 -14.83
C ILE A 115 -68.72 29.51 -14.77
N LEU A 116 -68.45 28.81 -15.87
CA LEU A 116 -67.31 27.90 -15.95
C LEU A 116 -65.99 28.66 -15.79
N GLU A 117 -65.80 29.80 -16.44
CA GLU A 117 -64.61 30.65 -16.30
C GLU A 117 -64.42 31.15 -14.85
N LEU A 118 -65.51 31.48 -14.15
CA LEU A 118 -65.46 31.80 -12.72
C LEU A 118 -65.01 30.60 -11.87
N LEU A 119 -65.51 29.40 -12.15
CA LEU A 119 -65.12 28.19 -11.40
C LEU A 119 -63.69 27.73 -11.71
N LEU A 120 -63.23 27.90 -12.95
CA LEU A 120 -61.87 27.55 -13.36
C LEU A 120 -60.81 28.52 -12.82
N CYS A 121 -61.22 29.62 -12.16
CA CYS A 121 -60.30 30.43 -11.35
C CYS A 121 -59.78 29.66 -10.12
N PHE A 122 -60.54 28.68 -9.63
CA PHE A 122 -60.12 27.81 -8.53
C PHE A 122 -59.09 26.79 -9.00
N ASN A 123 -58.18 26.43 -8.10
CA ASN A 123 -57.20 25.37 -8.31
C ASN A 123 -57.91 24.03 -8.56
N PRO A 124 -57.58 23.28 -9.64
CA PRO A 124 -58.21 22.01 -9.97
C PRO A 124 -58.27 20.99 -8.83
N MET A 125 -57.27 20.95 -7.94
CA MET A 125 -57.27 20.03 -6.79
C MET A 125 -58.39 20.35 -5.80
N TRP A 126 -58.55 21.63 -5.45
CA TRP A 126 -59.61 22.10 -4.56
C TRP A 126 -60.97 21.96 -5.23
N LEU A 127 -61.08 22.38 -6.50
CA LEU A 127 -62.32 22.31 -7.27
C LEU A 127 -62.83 20.87 -7.40
N ARG A 128 -61.93 19.90 -7.67
CA ARG A 128 -62.27 18.47 -7.70
C ARG A 128 -62.92 18.03 -6.38
N ILE A 129 -62.26 18.29 -5.26
CA ILE A 129 -62.76 17.87 -3.94
C ILE A 129 -64.09 18.55 -3.64
N GLY A 130 -64.23 19.85 -3.96
CA GLY A 130 -65.48 20.58 -3.78
C GLY A 130 -66.63 20.00 -4.58
N LEU A 131 -66.41 19.68 -5.86
CA LEU A 131 -67.42 19.06 -6.71
C LEU A 131 -67.77 17.65 -6.23
N GLU A 132 -66.78 16.83 -5.87
CA GLU A 132 -67.03 15.47 -5.36
C GLU A 132 -67.91 15.49 -4.08
N VAL A 133 -67.69 16.46 -3.19
CA VAL A 133 -68.42 16.58 -1.92
C VAL A 133 -69.83 17.17 -2.10
N VAL A 134 -69.97 18.21 -2.93
CA VAL A 134 -71.26 18.90 -3.14
C VAL A 134 -72.24 18.08 -3.97
N TYR A 135 -71.73 17.25 -4.88
CA TYR A 135 -72.54 16.35 -5.72
C TYR A 135 -72.61 14.92 -5.17
N GLY A 136 -71.71 14.53 -4.26
CA GLY A 136 -71.68 13.17 -3.70
C GLY A 136 -71.20 12.11 -4.70
N GLU A 137 -70.52 12.51 -5.78
CA GLU A 137 -70.03 11.63 -6.85
C GLU A 137 -68.50 11.67 -6.91
N LYS A 138 -67.84 10.52 -7.16
CA LYS A 138 -66.39 10.48 -7.39
C LYS A 138 -66.07 10.86 -8.83
N ILE A 139 -65.23 11.88 -9.02
CA ILE A 139 -64.79 12.31 -10.35
C ILE A 139 -63.54 11.51 -10.73
N HIS A 140 -63.67 10.69 -11.77
CA HIS A 140 -62.56 9.94 -12.35
C HIS A 140 -61.82 10.85 -13.34
N MET A 141 -60.69 11.41 -12.91
CA MET A 141 -59.84 12.26 -13.74
C MET A 141 -58.58 11.50 -14.17
N ARG A 142 -58.02 11.85 -15.33
CA ARG A 142 -56.75 11.27 -15.82
C ARG A 142 -55.54 11.79 -15.04
N SER A 143 -55.62 13.01 -14.54
CA SER A 143 -54.60 13.72 -13.75
C SER A 143 -55.26 14.66 -12.74
N ASN A 144 -54.56 15.03 -11.66
CA ASN A 144 -55.01 16.08 -10.74
C ASN A 144 -55.05 17.49 -11.38
N THR A 145 -54.48 17.65 -12.58
CA THR A 145 -54.51 18.88 -13.39
C THR A 145 -55.52 18.83 -14.54
N ASP A 146 -56.41 17.83 -14.58
CA ASP A 146 -57.33 17.60 -15.69
C ASP A 146 -58.50 18.60 -15.71
N ILE A 147 -58.23 19.78 -16.26
CA ILE A 147 -59.21 20.87 -16.43
C ILE A 147 -60.35 20.44 -17.36
N ILE A 148 -60.06 19.60 -18.36
CA ILE A 148 -61.05 19.14 -19.34
C ILE A 148 -62.07 18.22 -18.67
N GLY A 149 -61.60 17.28 -17.85
CA GLY A 149 -62.47 16.41 -17.05
C GLY A 149 -63.38 17.21 -16.11
N LEU A 150 -62.82 18.19 -15.39
CA LEU A 150 -63.60 19.07 -14.51
C LEU A 150 -64.62 19.92 -15.27
N SER A 151 -64.22 20.51 -16.41
CA SER A 151 -65.13 21.32 -17.23
C SER A 151 -66.28 20.50 -17.78
N THR A 152 -65.99 19.28 -18.25
CA THR A 152 -67.02 18.35 -18.75
C THR A 152 -67.97 17.93 -17.65
N PHE A 153 -67.47 17.68 -16.44
CA PHE A 153 -68.30 17.37 -15.28
C PHE A 153 -69.22 18.56 -14.92
N ILE A 154 -68.66 19.77 -14.80
CA ILE A 154 -69.42 20.98 -14.48
C ILE A 154 -70.52 21.21 -15.51
N LEU A 155 -70.21 21.17 -16.81
CA LEU A 155 -71.20 21.41 -17.86
C LEU A 155 -72.34 20.37 -17.83
N ASN A 156 -72.03 19.11 -17.53
CA ASN A 156 -73.03 18.04 -17.52
C ASN A 156 -73.80 17.88 -16.20
N ARG A 157 -73.33 18.46 -15.09
CA ARG A 157 -73.92 18.27 -13.76
C ARG A 157 -74.42 19.55 -13.10
N LEU A 158 -73.84 20.71 -13.43
CA LEU A 158 -74.24 22.00 -12.84
C LEU A 158 -75.44 22.61 -13.58
N PHE A 159 -75.44 22.53 -14.91
CA PHE A 159 -76.48 23.12 -15.78
C PHE A 159 -77.50 22.11 -16.29
N ARG A 160 -77.28 20.82 -16.01
CA ARG A 160 -78.14 19.71 -16.41
C ARG A 160 -78.22 18.71 -15.27
N ASP A 161 -79.40 18.18 -15.03
CA ASP A 161 -79.60 17.07 -14.12
C ASP A 161 -80.01 15.82 -14.90
N LYS A 162 -79.05 14.93 -15.14
CA LYS A 162 -79.28 13.66 -15.86
C LYS A 162 -80.38 12.80 -15.23
N ILE A 163 -80.55 12.84 -13.91
CA ILE A 163 -81.54 12.00 -13.22
C ILE A 163 -82.96 12.47 -13.59
N LEU A 164 -83.15 13.77 -13.74
CA LEU A 164 -84.43 14.34 -14.17
C LEU A 164 -84.64 14.17 -15.69
N GLU A 165 -83.58 14.35 -16.49
CA GLU A 165 -83.63 14.12 -17.95
C GLU A 165 -83.88 12.65 -18.32
N GLU A 166 -83.50 11.70 -17.48
CA GLU A 166 -83.81 10.26 -17.68
C GLU A 166 -85.23 9.90 -17.24
N LYS A 167 -85.79 10.60 -16.24
CA LYS A 167 -87.15 10.36 -15.73
C LYS A 167 -88.25 10.98 -16.61
N TYR A 168 -87.94 12.04 -17.36
CA TYR A 168 -88.90 12.77 -18.18
C TYR A 168 -88.44 12.85 -19.65
N SER A 169 -89.38 12.95 -20.60
CA SER A 169 -89.05 12.99 -22.04
C SER A 169 -88.29 14.27 -22.43
N ARG A 170 -87.59 14.29 -23.58
CA ARG A 170 -86.80 15.44 -24.09
C ARG A 170 -87.59 16.76 -24.14
N ALA A 171 -88.92 16.71 -24.26
CA ALA A 171 -89.78 17.90 -24.22
C ALA A 171 -89.80 18.57 -22.83
N TYR A 172 -89.63 17.81 -21.75
CA TYR A 172 -89.57 18.34 -20.38
C TYR A 172 -88.31 19.19 -20.15
N SER A 173 -87.19 18.84 -20.79
CA SER A 173 -85.96 19.65 -20.76
C SER A 173 -86.10 21.04 -21.41
N LEU A 174 -87.17 21.27 -22.17
CA LEU A 174 -87.53 22.54 -22.80
C LEU A 174 -88.71 23.24 -22.08
N SER A 175 -89.22 22.67 -21.00
CA SER A 175 -90.31 23.24 -20.20
C SER A 175 -89.83 24.39 -19.32
N GLU A 176 -90.74 25.33 -19.03
CA GLU A 176 -90.48 26.41 -18.06
C GLU A 176 -90.25 25.86 -16.64
N GLU A 177 -90.93 24.75 -16.27
CA GLU A 177 -90.75 24.09 -14.98
C GLU A 177 -89.32 23.56 -14.79
N TYR A 178 -88.75 22.93 -15.83
CA TYR A 178 -87.35 22.50 -15.80
C TYR A 178 -86.38 23.68 -15.76
N ALA A 179 -86.68 24.75 -16.50
CA ALA A 179 -85.87 25.96 -16.48
C ALA A 179 -85.81 26.59 -15.08
N GLU A 180 -86.93 26.69 -14.37
CA GLU A 180 -86.99 27.19 -13.00
C GLU A 180 -86.27 26.25 -12.02
N TYR A 181 -86.45 24.94 -12.17
CA TYR A 181 -85.77 23.93 -11.37
C TYR A 181 -84.24 24.05 -11.50
N ILE A 182 -83.71 24.09 -12.73
CA ILE A 182 -82.28 24.19 -12.99
C ILE A 182 -81.72 25.50 -12.42
N LYS A 183 -82.44 26.62 -12.53
CA LYS A 183 -82.00 27.90 -11.91
C LYS A 183 -81.81 27.75 -10.40
N LYS A 184 -82.78 27.17 -9.69
CA LYS A 184 -82.71 26.93 -8.23
C LYS A 184 -81.60 25.94 -7.87
N TYR A 185 -81.47 24.88 -8.66
CA TYR A 185 -80.48 23.83 -8.48
C TYR A 185 -79.05 24.39 -8.65
N THR A 186 -78.76 25.03 -9.79
CA THR A 186 -77.45 25.63 -10.08
C THR A 186 -77.09 26.67 -9.03
N LEU A 187 -78.02 27.55 -8.64
CA LEU A 187 -77.78 28.57 -7.62
C LEU A 187 -77.40 27.94 -6.28
N THR A 188 -78.17 26.95 -5.82
CA THR A 188 -77.92 26.26 -4.56
C THR A 188 -76.56 25.57 -4.58
N LYS A 189 -76.26 24.82 -5.65
CA LYS A 189 -74.99 24.09 -5.78
C LYS A 189 -73.78 25.03 -5.85
N MET A 190 -73.88 26.15 -6.57
CA MET A 190 -72.83 27.17 -6.63
C MET A 190 -72.53 27.77 -5.25
N LEU A 191 -73.57 28.18 -4.52
CA LEU A 191 -73.39 28.79 -3.19
C LEU A 191 -72.78 27.79 -2.20
N CYS A 192 -73.25 26.54 -2.19
CA CYS A 192 -72.68 25.47 -1.36
C CYS A 192 -71.21 25.19 -1.71
N LEU A 193 -70.87 25.17 -3.00
CA LEU A 193 -69.50 24.94 -3.47
C LEU A 193 -68.55 26.05 -3.02
N LEU A 194 -68.92 27.32 -3.21
CA LEU A 194 -68.09 28.45 -2.80
C LEU A 194 -67.84 28.48 -1.28
N LEU A 195 -68.86 28.21 -0.47
CA LEU A 195 -68.70 28.16 0.99
C LEU A 195 -67.80 27.01 1.42
N PHE A 196 -68.02 25.83 0.84
CA PHE A 196 -67.23 24.66 1.15
C PHE A 196 -65.74 24.89 0.81
N LEU A 197 -65.43 25.42 -0.38
CA LEU A 197 -64.06 25.69 -0.81
C LEU A 197 -63.36 26.70 0.12
N ASP A 198 -64.05 27.75 0.53
CA ASP A 198 -63.53 28.75 1.47
C ASP A 198 -63.17 28.13 2.82
N LYS A 199 -64.11 27.39 3.42
CA LYS A 199 -63.90 26.74 4.73
C LYS A 199 -62.89 25.58 4.66
N ALA A 200 -62.85 24.84 3.56
CA ALA A 200 -61.87 23.76 3.34
C ALA A 200 -60.44 24.30 3.28
N LYS A 201 -60.25 25.47 2.66
CA LYS A 201 -58.97 26.16 2.62
C LYS A 201 -58.54 26.67 4.00
N GLN A 202 -59.46 27.24 4.77
CA GLN A 202 -59.19 27.71 6.14
C GLN A 202 -58.77 26.56 7.08
N LYS A 203 -59.46 25.42 7.00
CA LYS A 203 -59.19 24.23 7.81
C LYS A 203 -57.99 23.40 7.30
N ARG A 204 -57.32 23.83 6.21
CA ARG A 204 -56.12 23.19 5.64
C ARG A 204 -56.29 21.69 5.35
N ILE A 205 -57.42 21.29 4.77
CA ILE A 205 -57.75 19.87 4.51
C ILE A 205 -56.69 19.19 3.62
N ILE A 206 -56.15 19.90 2.63
CA ILE A 206 -55.03 19.41 1.81
C ILE A 206 -53.71 19.75 2.52
N LYS A 207 -52.87 18.73 2.74
CA LYS A 207 -51.53 18.89 3.32
C LYS A 207 -50.69 19.87 2.49
N TYR A 208 -49.80 20.63 3.14
CA TYR A 208 -49.03 21.76 2.56
C TYR A 208 -49.85 22.97 2.10
N ASN A 209 -51.18 22.89 2.20
CA ASN A 209 -52.14 23.98 2.02
C ASN A 209 -51.92 24.79 0.71
N PRO A 210 -52.07 24.17 -0.48
CA PRO A 210 -51.82 24.81 -1.77
C PRO A 210 -52.81 25.94 -2.05
N CYS A 211 -52.46 26.89 -2.90
CA CYS A 211 -53.31 28.06 -3.24
C CYS A 211 -54.73 27.63 -3.65
N LEU A 212 -55.76 28.36 -3.18
CA LEU A 212 -57.15 28.08 -3.54
C LEU A 212 -57.44 28.51 -4.97
N PHE A 213 -56.85 29.63 -5.40
CA PHE A 213 -56.95 30.16 -6.76
C PHE A 213 -55.69 29.85 -7.58
N VAL A 214 -55.86 29.71 -8.88
CA VAL A 214 -54.76 29.56 -9.83
C VAL A 214 -53.94 30.86 -9.85
N LYS A 215 -52.61 30.77 -10.01
CA LYS A 215 -51.69 31.94 -9.97
C LYS A 215 -52.06 33.05 -10.97
N ASN A 216 -52.57 32.69 -12.14
CA ASN A 216 -52.97 33.66 -13.18
C ASN A 216 -54.45 34.07 -13.12
N SER A 217 -55.19 33.67 -12.08
CA SER A 217 -56.62 34.02 -11.97
C SER A 217 -56.81 35.53 -11.80
N PRO A 218 -57.86 36.11 -12.40
CA PRO A 218 -58.23 37.51 -12.17
C PRO A 218 -58.84 37.72 -10.77
N HIS A 219 -59.38 36.66 -10.16
CA HIS A 219 -59.99 36.67 -8.83
C HIS A 219 -59.11 35.95 -7.82
N LYS A 220 -58.89 36.60 -6.67
CA LYS A 220 -58.06 36.10 -5.55
C LYS A 220 -58.83 36.00 -4.24
N GLU A 221 -60.11 36.33 -4.25
CA GLU A 221 -61.01 36.25 -3.10
C GLU A 221 -62.26 35.47 -3.49
N THR A 222 -62.73 34.58 -2.62
CA THR A 222 -63.97 33.82 -2.86
C THR A 222 -65.18 34.76 -2.91
N LYS A 223 -65.13 35.84 -2.11
CA LYS A 223 -66.12 36.90 -2.09
C LYS A 223 -66.25 37.60 -3.46
N ASP A 224 -65.15 37.85 -4.15
CA ASP A 224 -65.18 38.52 -5.47
C ASP A 224 -65.88 37.65 -6.52
N ILE A 225 -65.67 36.33 -6.48
CA ILE A 225 -66.35 35.40 -7.38
C ILE A 225 -67.85 35.38 -7.10
N LEU A 226 -68.24 35.36 -5.82
CA LEU A 226 -69.64 35.45 -5.43
C LEU A 226 -70.29 36.75 -5.90
N LEU A 227 -69.60 37.89 -5.75
CA LEU A 227 -70.10 39.18 -6.20
C LEU A 227 -70.28 39.22 -7.71
N LYS A 228 -69.30 38.76 -8.49
CA LYS A 228 -69.40 38.67 -9.96
C LYS A 228 -70.48 37.70 -10.45
N PHE A 229 -70.65 36.58 -9.76
CA PHE A 229 -71.73 35.66 -10.02
C PHE A 229 -73.07 36.33 -9.74
N SER A 230 -73.21 37.03 -8.61
CA SER A 230 -74.45 37.70 -8.21
C SER A 230 -74.85 38.85 -9.13
N SER A 231 -73.90 39.69 -9.54
CA SER A 231 -74.17 40.88 -10.35
C SER A 231 -74.68 40.54 -11.75
N GLU A 232 -74.20 39.44 -12.32
CA GLU A 232 -74.56 39.02 -13.67
C GLU A 232 -75.87 38.21 -13.70
N LEU A 233 -76.08 37.34 -12.70
CA LEU A 233 -77.11 36.30 -12.74
C LEU A 233 -78.32 36.52 -11.84
N LEU A 234 -78.19 37.25 -10.73
CA LEU A 234 -79.29 37.40 -9.76
C LEU A 234 -80.19 38.59 -10.08
N ALA A 235 -81.49 38.41 -9.83
CA ALA A 235 -82.49 39.46 -10.00
C ALA A 235 -82.60 40.32 -8.74
N ASN A 236 -82.62 41.65 -8.91
CA ASN A 236 -82.97 42.63 -7.87
C ASN A 236 -82.19 42.48 -6.55
N MET A 237 -80.97 41.95 -6.60
CA MET A 237 -80.08 41.78 -5.45
C MET A 237 -78.95 42.81 -5.55
N GLY A 238 -78.74 43.58 -4.49
CA GLY A 238 -77.58 44.45 -4.33
C GLY A 238 -76.36 43.66 -3.85
N ASP A 239 -75.85 44.00 -2.67
CA ASP A 239 -74.74 43.26 -2.05
C ASP A 239 -75.23 41.95 -1.40
N ILE A 240 -75.20 40.87 -2.17
CA ILE A 240 -75.59 39.50 -1.74
C ILE A 240 -74.85 39.07 -0.46
N THR A 241 -73.65 39.58 -0.20
CA THR A 241 -72.84 39.15 0.94
C THR A 241 -73.45 39.56 2.28
N ARG A 242 -74.23 40.65 2.30
CA ARG A 242 -74.92 41.12 3.52
C ARG A 242 -76.10 40.23 3.88
N ASP A 243 -76.87 39.79 2.89
CA ASP A 243 -78.03 38.94 3.08
C ASP A 243 -77.60 37.52 3.48
N LEU A 244 -76.58 36.99 2.81
CA LEU A 244 -75.98 35.70 3.12
C LEU A 244 -75.33 35.67 4.51
N LYS A 245 -74.73 36.78 4.96
CA LYS A 245 -74.17 36.87 6.32
C LYS A 245 -75.21 36.63 7.42
N ARG A 246 -76.47 37.04 7.22
CA ARG A 246 -77.57 36.78 8.17
C ARG A 246 -77.91 35.29 8.29
N LEU A 247 -77.60 34.51 7.25
CA LEU A 247 -77.79 33.06 7.20
C LEU A 247 -76.59 32.28 7.77
N GLY A 248 -75.55 32.98 8.25
CA GLY A 248 -74.29 32.37 8.69
C GLY A 248 -73.34 32.04 7.54
N TYR A 249 -73.63 32.49 6.31
CA TYR A 249 -72.76 32.30 5.16
C TYR A 249 -71.71 33.40 5.11
N VAL A 250 -70.46 33.06 5.46
CA VAL A 250 -69.33 34.00 5.52
C VAL A 250 -68.14 33.44 4.74
N LEU A 251 -67.67 34.22 3.76
CA LEU A 251 -66.47 33.95 2.98
C LEU A 251 -65.34 34.85 3.48
N GLU A 252 -64.21 34.27 3.87
CA GLU A 252 -63.08 35.01 4.46
C GLU A 252 -61.77 34.79 3.71
N HIS A 253 -61.70 33.81 2.80
CA HIS A 253 -60.44 33.50 2.15
C HIS A 253 -60.03 34.59 1.15
N LYS A 254 -58.83 35.13 1.39
CA LYS A 254 -58.10 36.03 0.50
C LYS A 254 -56.70 35.48 0.23
N GLN A 255 -56.38 35.28 -1.04
CA GLN A 255 -55.07 34.81 -1.47
C GLN A 255 -54.12 35.99 -1.68
N PHE A 256 -52.96 35.96 -1.02
CA PHE A 256 -51.97 37.03 -1.11
C PHE A 256 -50.82 36.66 -2.05
N PHE A 257 -50.09 37.67 -2.54
CA PHE A 257 -48.95 37.47 -3.43
C PHE A 257 -47.88 36.49 -2.87
N LEU A 258 -47.62 36.55 -1.56
CA LEU A 258 -46.64 35.68 -0.90
C LEU A 258 -47.02 34.19 -0.90
N ASP A 259 -48.31 33.88 -1.06
CA ASP A 259 -48.79 32.49 -1.14
C ASP A 259 -48.44 31.85 -2.49
N GLU A 260 -48.48 32.64 -3.57
CA GLU A 260 -48.20 32.20 -4.93
C GLU A 260 -46.71 32.19 -5.28
N PHE A 261 -45.93 32.95 -4.50
CA PHE A 261 -44.52 33.22 -4.76
C PHE A 261 -43.66 31.95 -4.70
N ASN A 262 -42.78 31.78 -5.70
CA ASN A 262 -41.85 30.66 -5.74
C ASN A 262 -40.55 30.99 -5.00
N TYR A 263 -40.38 30.38 -3.83
CA TYR A 263 -39.20 30.57 -2.98
C TYR A 263 -37.97 29.75 -3.41
N ALA A 264 -38.06 28.91 -4.44
CA ALA A 264 -36.92 28.16 -4.94
C ALA A 264 -35.80 29.09 -5.45
N PHE A 265 -34.55 28.67 -5.23
CA PHE A 265 -33.36 29.39 -5.71
C PHE A 265 -32.80 28.70 -6.95
N GLN A 266 -32.96 29.32 -8.11
CA GLN A 266 -32.43 28.88 -9.40
C GLN A 266 -31.12 29.60 -9.73
N ASN A 267 -31.11 30.92 -9.62
CA ASN A 267 -29.97 31.79 -9.88
C ASN A 267 -29.77 32.76 -8.72
N LEU A 268 -28.83 32.42 -7.82
CA LEU A 268 -28.46 33.22 -6.65
C LEU A 268 -28.15 34.69 -6.98
N ALA A 269 -27.66 34.98 -8.19
CA ALA A 269 -27.33 36.35 -8.59
C ALA A 269 -28.57 37.23 -8.77
N VAL A 270 -29.75 36.65 -9.01
CA VAL A 270 -31.02 37.36 -9.28
C VAL A 270 -32.03 37.12 -8.17
N ASP A 271 -32.12 35.90 -7.67
CA ASP A 271 -33.18 35.46 -6.76
C ASP A 271 -33.11 36.13 -5.38
N LEU A 272 -31.93 36.56 -4.94
CA LEU A 272 -31.75 37.26 -3.67
C LEU A 272 -32.03 38.77 -3.76
N ARG A 273 -32.17 39.32 -4.97
CA ARG A 273 -32.36 40.76 -5.19
C ARG A 273 -33.76 41.24 -4.81
N ASP A 274 -34.73 40.34 -4.71
CA ASP A 274 -36.12 40.68 -4.37
C ASP A 274 -36.31 41.03 -2.88
N GLY A 275 -35.38 40.59 -2.03
CA GLY A 275 -35.47 40.66 -0.57
C GLY A 275 -36.44 39.66 0.05
N ILE A 276 -37.46 39.19 -0.69
CA ILE A 276 -38.52 38.28 -0.20
C ILE A 276 -37.93 36.91 0.15
N ARG A 277 -37.08 36.35 -0.73
CA ARG A 277 -36.47 35.03 -0.47
C ARG A 277 -35.50 35.09 0.70
N LEU A 278 -34.70 36.16 0.76
CA LEU A 278 -33.75 36.36 1.85
C LEU A 278 -34.47 36.48 3.19
N THR A 279 -35.51 37.31 3.29
CA THR A 279 -36.29 37.45 4.53
C THR A 279 -36.95 36.15 4.95
N ARG A 280 -37.45 35.36 3.99
CA ARG A 280 -38.01 34.03 4.30
C ARG A 280 -36.97 33.07 4.86
N VAL A 281 -35.76 33.09 4.31
CA VAL A 281 -34.64 32.30 4.86
C VAL A 281 -34.30 32.77 6.27
N MET A 282 -34.33 34.08 6.54
CA MET A 282 -34.07 34.62 7.87
C MET A 282 -35.14 34.21 8.89
N GLU A 283 -36.41 34.21 8.50
CA GLU A 283 -37.52 33.69 9.33
C GLU A 283 -37.29 32.25 9.76
N ILE A 284 -36.92 31.38 8.81
CA ILE A 284 -36.69 29.96 9.07
C ILE A 284 -35.49 29.76 10.01
N ILE A 285 -34.41 30.52 9.78
CA ILE A 285 -33.18 30.42 10.58
C ILE A 285 -33.38 30.97 12.00
N LEU A 286 -34.13 32.06 12.16
CA LEU A 286 -34.38 32.73 13.45
C LEU A 286 -35.62 32.19 14.17
N LEU A 287 -36.38 31.27 13.56
CA LEU A 287 -37.67 30.76 14.05
C LEU A 287 -38.66 31.90 14.37
N ARG A 288 -38.79 32.84 13.43
CA ARG A 288 -39.68 34.02 13.49
C ARG A 288 -40.75 33.97 12.40
N GLU A 289 -41.95 34.48 12.68
CA GLU A 289 -43.07 34.52 11.72
C GLU A 289 -43.58 35.94 11.41
N ASP A 290 -42.90 36.97 11.91
CA ASP A 290 -43.33 38.37 11.83
C ASP A 290 -42.82 39.11 10.59
N LEU A 291 -41.72 38.66 9.99
CA LEU A 291 -41.03 39.40 8.91
C LEU A 291 -41.82 39.39 7.60
N SER A 292 -42.40 38.25 7.22
CA SER A 292 -43.16 38.06 5.99
C SER A 292 -44.37 38.99 5.92
N LYS A 293 -44.98 39.32 7.07
CA LYS A 293 -46.13 40.24 7.17
C LYS A 293 -45.75 41.70 6.90
N GLN A 294 -44.48 42.06 7.10
CA GLN A 294 -43.98 43.43 6.94
C GLN A 294 -43.38 43.69 5.55
N LEU A 295 -43.33 42.67 4.68
CA LEU A 295 -42.77 42.79 3.34
C LEU A 295 -43.60 43.70 2.44
N ARG A 296 -42.90 44.49 1.61
CA ARG A 296 -43.50 45.27 0.53
C ARG A 296 -43.55 44.41 -0.73
N VAL A 297 -44.74 43.92 -1.04
CA VAL A 297 -45.00 43.07 -2.21
C VAL A 297 -46.10 43.65 -3.09
N PRO A 298 -46.04 43.46 -4.44
CA PRO A 298 -44.95 42.86 -5.20
C PRO A 298 -43.70 43.75 -5.26
N ALA A 299 -42.50 43.16 -5.14
CA ALA A 299 -41.23 43.89 -5.07
C ALA A 299 -40.71 44.32 -6.46
N ILE A 300 -41.50 45.14 -7.16
CA ILE A 300 -41.22 45.59 -8.54
C ILE A 300 -40.15 46.69 -8.52
N SER A 301 -40.33 47.69 -7.65
CA SER A 301 -39.43 48.84 -7.55
C SER A 301 -38.15 48.51 -6.77
N ARG A 302 -37.01 49.09 -7.19
CA ARG A 302 -35.73 48.99 -6.48
C ARG A 302 -35.84 49.42 -5.02
N LEU A 303 -36.63 50.46 -4.72
CA LEU A 303 -36.83 50.96 -3.36
C LEU A 303 -37.55 49.92 -2.48
N GLN A 304 -38.54 49.22 -3.02
CA GLN A 304 -39.24 48.13 -2.32
C GLN A 304 -38.29 46.96 -2.04
N ARG A 305 -37.46 46.58 -3.01
CA ARG A 305 -36.44 45.53 -2.85
C ARG A 305 -35.44 45.87 -1.75
N ILE A 306 -34.92 47.09 -1.74
CA ILE A 306 -33.98 47.57 -0.70
C ILE A 306 -34.63 47.53 0.68
N TYR A 307 -35.90 47.94 0.80
CA TYR A 307 -36.64 47.85 2.05
C TYR A 307 -36.75 46.39 2.54
N ASN A 308 -37.15 45.47 1.65
CA ASN A 308 -37.28 44.04 1.99
C ASN A 308 -35.94 43.42 2.41
N VAL A 309 -34.85 43.70 1.68
CA VAL A 309 -33.51 43.22 2.06
C VAL A 309 -33.08 43.79 3.41
N ASN A 310 -33.30 45.10 3.64
CA ASN A 310 -33.00 45.73 4.93
C ASN A 310 -33.77 45.10 6.09
N LEU A 311 -35.02 44.69 5.88
CA LEU A 311 -35.80 43.98 6.90
C LEU A 311 -35.11 42.68 7.34
N GLY A 312 -34.61 41.89 6.38
CA GLY A 312 -33.87 40.67 6.68
C GLY A 312 -32.52 40.91 7.37
N LEU A 313 -31.79 41.94 6.95
CA LEU A 313 -30.51 42.33 7.57
C LEU A 313 -30.70 42.87 8.99
N ARG A 314 -31.77 43.63 9.26
CA ARG A 314 -32.11 44.10 10.60
C ARG A 314 -32.44 42.95 11.53
N ALA A 315 -33.24 41.98 11.07
CA ALA A 315 -33.55 40.79 11.85
C ALA A 315 -32.29 39.98 12.24
N LEU A 316 -31.28 39.92 11.35
CA LEU A 316 -29.98 39.36 11.69
C LEU A 316 -29.25 40.18 12.75
N SER A 317 -29.21 41.51 12.60
CA SER A 317 -28.55 42.39 13.57
C SER A 317 -29.19 42.31 14.96
N GLU A 318 -30.51 42.21 15.04
CA GLU A 318 -31.26 42.02 16.29
C GLU A 318 -30.93 40.67 16.98
N ALA A 319 -30.59 39.65 16.21
CA ALA A 319 -30.22 38.33 16.73
C ALA A 319 -28.71 38.20 17.06
N ASP A 320 -28.03 39.33 17.34
CA ASP A 320 -26.59 39.40 17.65
C ASP A 320 -25.66 38.82 16.55
N PHE A 321 -26.05 38.93 15.28
CA PHE A 321 -25.17 38.64 14.15
C PHE A 321 -24.37 39.89 13.76
N LYS A 322 -23.08 39.91 14.10
CA LYS A 322 -22.13 40.94 13.65
C LYS A 322 -21.69 40.61 12.23
N LEU A 323 -22.26 41.31 11.24
CA LEU A 323 -21.82 41.21 9.85
C LEU A 323 -20.53 42.02 9.65
N SER A 324 -19.53 41.42 9.01
CA SER A 324 -18.25 42.05 8.66
C SER A 324 -18.18 42.36 7.16
N GLY A 325 -17.58 43.49 6.79
CA GLY A 325 -17.22 43.81 5.40
C GLY A 325 -18.22 44.68 4.62
N ASP A 326 -18.80 45.71 5.24
CA ASP A 326 -19.61 46.76 4.59
C ASP A 326 -20.64 46.25 3.57
N ILE A 327 -21.41 45.25 3.98
CA ILE A 327 -22.49 44.67 3.16
C ILE A 327 -23.76 45.50 3.41
N THR A 328 -24.16 46.28 2.41
CA THR A 328 -25.41 47.05 2.46
C THR A 328 -26.54 46.35 1.72
N ALA A 329 -27.78 46.72 2.01
CA ALA A 329 -28.93 46.19 1.27
C ALA A 329 -28.90 46.57 -0.22
N ALA A 330 -28.36 47.75 -0.56
CA ALA A 330 -28.19 48.17 -1.94
C ALA A 330 -27.28 47.21 -2.72
N ASP A 331 -26.18 46.76 -2.10
CA ASP A 331 -25.24 45.84 -2.73
C ASP A 331 -25.88 44.51 -3.16
N ILE A 332 -26.81 44.01 -2.35
CA ILE A 332 -27.51 42.74 -2.60
C ILE A 332 -28.53 42.93 -3.72
N VAL A 333 -29.27 44.04 -3.70
CA VAL A 333 -30.28 44.37 -4.73
C VAL A 333 -29.64 44.63 -6.09
N ASP A 334 -28.48 45.28 -6.12
CA ASP A 334 -27.72 45.55 -7.34
C ASP A 334 -26.97 44.28 -7.83
N GLY A 335 -26.82 43.28 -6.95
CA GLY A 335 -26.36 41.94 -7.29
C GLY A 335 -24.85 41.77 -7.25
N HIS A 336 -24.17 42.48 -6.34
CA HIS A 336 -22.73 42.34 -6.13
C HIS A 336 -22.35 40.94 -5.64
N ARG A 337 -21.77 40.12 -6.54
CA ARG A 337 -21.54 38.69 -6.30
C ARG A 337 -20.74 38.39 -5.04
N GLU A 338 -19.65 39.10 -4.81
CA GLU A 338 -18.74 38.84 -3.67
C GLU A 338 -19.40 39.18 -2.34
N LYS A 339 -20.10 40.31 -2.27
CA LYS A 339 -20.84 40.74 -1.07
C LYS A 339 -22.00 39.79 -0.75
N THR A 340 -22.75 39.34 -1.76
CA THR A 340 -23.83 38.35 -1.57
C THR A 340 -23.31 37.01 -1.07
N LEU A 341 -22.21 36.50 -1.65
CA LEU A 341 -21.60 35.25 -1.19
C LEU A 341 -20.98 35.39 0.21
N SER A 342 -20.38 36.55 0.51
CA SER A 342 -19.85 36.86 1.85
C SER A 342 -20.97 36.86 2.89
N LEU A 343 -22.12 37.47 2.60
CA LEU A 343 -23.30 37.45 3.47
C LEU A 343 -23.75 36.01 3.78
N LEU A 344 -23.98 35.20 2.74
CA LEU A 344 -24.42 33.81 2.90
C LEU A 344 -23.41 32.98 3.69
N TRP A 345 -22.11 33.21 3.47
CA TRP A 345 -21.06 32.54 4.22
C TRP A 345 -21.07 32.93 5.70
N GLN A 346 -21.21 34.21 6.02
CA GLN A 346 -21.23 34.68 7.41
C GLN A 346 -22.44 34.13 8.18
N ILE A 347 -23.61 34.07 7.53
CA ILE A 347 -24.81 33.45 8.09
C ILE A 347 -24.52 31.98 8.44
N ILE A 348 -24.00 31.19 7.50
CA ILE A 348 -23.66 29.78 7.73
C ILE A 348 -22.56 29.61 8.79
N TYR A 349 -21.55 30.49 8.75
CA TYR A 349 -20.39 30.41 9.62
C TYR A 349 -20.78 30.57 11.09
N LYS A 350 -21.76 31.43 11.43
CA LYS A 350 -22.26 31.56 12.81
C LYS A 350 -22.72 30.21 13.38
N PHE A 351 -23.46 29.42 12.60
CA PHE A 351 -23.95 28.10 13.04
C PHE A 351 -22.87 27.02 13.05
N ARG A 352 -21.84 27.14 12.20
CA ARG A 352 -20.73 26.16 12.12
C ARG A 352 -19.58 26.46 13.07
N SER A 353 -19.36 27.72 13.41
CA SER A 353 -18.27 28.20 14.27
C SER A 353 -18.19 27.44 15.60
N PRO A 354 -19.28 27.23 16.36
CA PRO A 354 -19.24 26.46 17.60
C PRO A 354 -18.70 25.04 17.42
N LYS A 355 -19.06 24.37 16.32
CA LYS A 355 -18.58 23.01 16.00
C LYS A 355 -17.09 23.02 15.65
N PHE A 356 -16.63 24.02 14.88
CA PHE A 356 -15.21 24.17 14.58
C PHE A 356 -14.38 24.47 15.84
N HIS A 357 -14.85 25.35 16.71
CA HIS A 357 -14.18 25.63 17.98
C HIS A 357 -14.14 24.40 18.89
N ALA A 358 -15.22 23.59 18.93
CA ALA A 358 -15.23 22.33 19.67
C ALA A 358 -14.18 21.34 19.13
N ALA A 359 -14.14 21.12 17.82
CA ALA A 359 -13.14 20.24 17.19
C ALA A 359 -11.71 20.74 17.41
N ALA A 360 -11.47 22.05 17.24
CA ALA A 360 -10.18 22.67 17.50
C ALA A 360 -9.75 22.49 18.96
N ARG A 361 -10.66 22.67 19.93
CA ARG A 361 -10.36 22.42 21.36
C ARG A 361 -9.96 20.97 21.62
N VAL A 362 -10.61 19.99 20.98
CA VAL A 362 -10.24 18.57 21.11
C VAL A 362 -8.83 18.33 20.58
N LEU A 363 -8.52 18.85 19.38
CA LEU A 363 -7.19 18.73 18.79
C LEU A 363 -6.12 19.42 19.64
N GLN A 364 -6.38 20.65 20.09
CA GLN A 364 -5.49 21.40 20.97
C GLN A 364 -5.27 20.69 22.31
N LYS A 365 -6.33 20.14 22.92
CA LYS A 365 -6.24 19.37 24.17
C LYS A 365 -5.42 18.10 23.97
N TRP A 366 -5.66 17.36 22.89
CA TRP A 366 -4.88 16.17 22.56
C TRP A 366 -3.41 16.53 22.33
N TRP A 367 -3.13 17.57 21.54
CA TRP A 367 -1.78 18.01 21.25
C TRP A 367 -1.05 18.39 22.53
N ARG A 368 -1.65 19.24 23.36
CA ARG A 368 -1.05 19.68 24.64
C ARG A 368 -0.81 18.52 25.62
N SER A 369 -1.67 17.50 25.65
CA SER A 369 -1.60 16.41 26.63
C SER A 369 -0.83 15.17 26.18
N LYS A 370 -0.83 14.85 24.88
CA LYS A 370 -0.30 13.58 24.36
C LYS A 370 0.90 13.74 23.44
N TRP A 371 1.10 14.91 22.82
CA TRP A 371 2.16 15.09 21.83
C TRP A 371 3.56 14.86 22.38
N LEU A 372 3.87 15.40 23.57
CA LEU A 372 5.16 15.19 24.22
C LEU A 372 5.44 13.71 24.47
N GLY A 373 4.44 12.95 24.94
CA GLY A 373 4.57 11.50 25.12
C GLY A 373 4.77 10.74 23.81
N VAL A 374 4.11 11.15 22.72
CA VAL A 374 4.36 10.58 21.38
C VAL A 374 5.78 10.88 20.91
N TRP A 375 6.25 12.12 21.09
CA TRP A 375 7.61 12.53 20.71
C TRP A 375 8.68 11.78 21.50
N ILE A 376 8.54 11.66 22.82
CA ILE A 376 9.46 10.88 23.67
C ILE A 376 9.50 9.42 23.23
N ARG A 377 8.34 8.78 22.98
CA ARG A 377 8.30 7.38 22.49
C ARG A 377 9.01 7.22 21.15
N ARG A 378 8.83 8.16 20.21
CA ARG A 378 9.55 8.16 18.93
C ARG A 378 11.07 8.23 19.17
N LEU A 379 11.51 9.13 20.04
CA LEU A 379 12.93 9.30 20.35
C LEU A 379 13.55 8.08 21.05
N ILE A 380 12.82 7.43 21.96
CA ILE A 380 13.25 6.16 22.59
C ILE A 380 13.41 5.07 21.53
N ARG A 381 12.41 4.90 20.66
CA ARG A 381 12.43 3.91 19.58
C ARG A 381 13.62 4.13 18.64
N ASP A 382 13.87 5.37 18.22
CA ASP A 382 15.00 5.70 17.35
C ASP A 382 16.35 5.43 18.03
N LYS A 383 16.44 5.59 19.36
CA LYS A 383 17.64 5.24 20.14
C LYS A 383 17.82 3.73 20.27
N GLU A 384 16.74 2.97 20.40
CA GLU A 384 16.77 1.50 20.42
C GLU A 384 17.14 0.91 19.06
N GLU A 385 16.61 1.45 17.96
CA GLU A 385 16.97 1.05 16.60
C GLU A 385 18.45 1.31 16.32
N ARG A 386 18.98 2.49 16.69
CA ARG A 386 20.42 2.76 16.59
C ARG A 386 21.27 1.77 17.40
N ARG A 387 20.84 1.38 18.61
CA ARG A 387 21.53 0.35 19.40
C ARG A 387 21.52 -1.01 18.71
N ARG A 388 20.38 -1.42 18.14
CA ARG A 388 20.26 -2.68 17.38
C ARG A 388 21.15 -2.67 16.15
N HIS A 389 21.14 -1.60 15.36
CA HIS A 389 22.01 -1.47 14.19
C HIS A 389 23.49 -1.48 14.59
N HIS A 390 23.89 -0.76 15.65
CA HIS A 390 25.27 -0.76 16.12
C HIS A 390 25.73 -2.16 16.55
N ALA A 391 24.90 -2.89 17.31
CA ALA A 391 25.19 -4.28 17.68
C ALA A 391 25.33 -5.18 16.45
N ALA A 392 24.43 -5.05 15.46
CA ALA A 392 24.53 -5.78 14.21
C ALA A 392 25.83 -5.47 13.45
N THR A 393 26.23 -4.20 13.37
CA THR A 393 27.50 -3.78 12.74
C THR A 393 28.71 -4.38 13.45
N ILE A 394 28.70 -4.41 14.80
CA ILE A 394 29.76 -5.07 15.58
C ILE A 394 29.83 -6.55 15.20
N ILE A 395 28.72 -7.28 15.28
CA ILE A 395 28.68 -8.72 14.96
C ILE A 395 29.17 -8.97 13.54
N GLN A 396 28.69 -8.19 12.57
CA GLN A 396 29.09 -8.28 11.18
C GLN A 396 30.60 -8.06 11.02
N SER A 397 31.16 -7.03 11.64
CA SER A 397 32.61 -6.75 11.56
C SER A 397 33.46 -7.90 12.11
N TYR A 398 33.06 -8.50 13.23
CA TYR A 398 33.73 -9.67 13.81
C TYR A 398 33.63 -10.90 12.91
N TYR A 399 32.45 -11.16 12.34
CA TYR A 399 32.22 -12.28 11.44
C TYR A 399 33.01 -12.15 10.13
N HIS A 400 33.00 -10.97 9.50
CA HIS A 400 33.80 -10.69 8.32
C HIS A 400 35.30 -10.85 8.61
N GLY A 401 35.76 -10.36 9.76
CA GLY A 401 37.13 -10.57 10.22
C GLY A 401 37.48 -12.05 10.45
N TYR A 402 36.56 -12.83 11.03
CA TYR A 402 36.73 -14.28 11.24
C TYR A 402 36.86 -15.03 9.92
N ILE A 403 35.95 -14.78 8.97
CA ILE A 403 36.01 -15.38 7.63
C ILE A 403 37.34 -15.05 6.96
N ALA A 404 37.76 -13.78 6.94
CA ALA A 404 39.00 -13.36 6.30
C ALA A 404 40.22 -14.08 6.92
N ARG A 405 40.30 -14.15 8.26
CA ARG A 405 41.38 -14.88 8.95
C ARG A 405 41.37 -16.37 8.61
N ARG A 406 40.21 -17.01 8.57
CA ARG A 406 40.07 -18.43 8.21
C ARG A 406 40.55 -18.69 6.79
N TRP A 407 40.18 -17.84 5.83
CA TRP A 407 40.67 -17.93 4.45
C TRP A 407 42.19 -17.78 4.36
N VAL A 408 42.77 -16.78 5.04
CA VAL A 408 44.23 -16.59 5.06
C VAL A 408 44.94 -17.79 5.67
N GLN A 409 44.39 -18.39 6.72
CA GLN A 409 44.95 -19.61 7.33
C GLN A 409 44.92 -20.80 6.36
N LEU A 410 43.78 -21.06 5.71
CA LEU A 410 43.67 -22.13 4.72
C LEU A 410 44.63 -21.92 3.54
N TYR A 411 44.67 -20.71 3.00
CA TYR A 411 45.57 -20.34 1.91
C TYR A 411 47.06 -20.49 2.31
N ARG A 412 47.43 -20.06 3.52
CA ARG A 412 48.79 -20.27 4.04
C ARG A 412 49.12 -21.75 4.15
N LYS A 413 48.19 -22.56 4.65
CA LYS A 413 48.37 -24.02 4.79
C LYS A 413 48.61 -24.69 3.43
N GLU A 414 47.79 -24.38 2.43
CA GLU A 414 47.97 -24.90 1.06
C GLU A 414 49.35 -24.55 0.50
N ARG A 415 49.80 -23.31 0.69
CA ARG A 415 51.13 -22.87 0.24
C ARG A 415 52.27 -23.54 1.00
N THR A 416 52.14 -23.70 2.32
CA THR A 416 53.16 -24.41 3.10
C THR A 416 53.22 -25.88 2.72
N ASP A 417 52.09 -26.54 2.50
CA ASP A 417 52.04 -27.94 2.08
C ASP A 417 52.67 -28.12 0.68
N ALA A 418 52.33 -27.25 -0.28
CA ALA A 418 52.96 -27.23 -1.59
C ALA A 418 54.48 -26.98 -1.52
N ALA A 419 54.91 -26.02 -0.69
CA ALA A 419 56.33 -25.73 -0.46
C ALA A 419 57.05 -26.93 0.19
N LEU A 420 56.43 -27.61 1.14
CA LEU A 420 56.97 -28.82 1.78
C LEU A 420 57.13 -29.96 0.76
N ILE A 421 56.15 -30.16 -0.12
CA ILE A 421 56.24 -31.15 -1.21
C ILE A 421 57.42 -30.82 -2.12
N LEU A 422 57.53 -29.56 -2.57
CA LEU A 422 58.62 -29.11 -3.43
C LEU A 422 59.98 -29.32 -2.74
N GLN A 423 60.14 -28.82 -1.52
CA GLN A 423 61.36 -28.97 -0.72
C GLN A 423 61.74 -30.43 -0.50
N LYS A 424 60.77 -31.31 -0.21
CA LYS A 424 60.98 -32.76 -0.05
C LYS A 424 61.55 -33.37 -1.33
N HIS A 425 60.96 -33.07 -2.48
CA HIS A 425 61.43 -33.58 -3.78
C HIS A 425 62.81 -33.04 -4.14
N THR A 426 63.06 -31.75 -3.94
CA THR A 426 64.36 -31.12 -4.21
C THR A 426 65.46 -31.70 -3.30
N ARG A 427 65.22 -31.82 -1.99
CA ARG A 427 66.16 -32.42 -1.04
C ARG A 427 66.49 -33.87 -1.42
N ARG A 428 65.48 -34.68 -1.77
CA ARG A 428 65.67 -36.05 -2.27
C ARG A 428 66.54 -36.07 -3.53
N TYR A 429 66.22 -35.24 -4.52
CA TYR A 429 66.98 -35.17 -5.78
C TYR A 429 68.45 -34.81 -5.54
N LEU A 430 68.71 -33.80 -4.71
CA LEU A 430 70.09 -33.39 -4.37
C LEU A 430 70.85 -34.52 -3.68
N ALA A 431 70.26 -35.19 -2.68
CA ALA A 431 70.89 -36.31 -1.99
C ALA A 431 71.21 -37.46 -2.96
N GLN A 432 70.27 -37.83 -3.84
CA GLN A 432 70.49 -38.85 -4.87
C GLN A 432 71.59 -38.44 -5.86
N LYS A 433 71.63 -37.17 -6.28
CA LYS A 433 72.67 -36.63 -7.17
C LYS A 433 74.05 -36.71 -6.52
N HIS A 434 74.18 -36.26 -5.27
CA HIS A 434 75.45 -36.33 -4.53
C HIS A 434 75.92 -37.77 -4.35
N PHE A 435 75.04 -38.66 -3.90
CA PHE A 435 75.37 -40.08 -3.76
C PHE A 435 75.81 -40.70 -5.10
N ARG A 436 75.12 -40.37 -6.20
CA ARG A 436 75.49 -40.84 -7.54
C ARG A 436 76.87 -40.38 -7.97
N ILE A 437 77.23 -39.13 -7.69
CA ILE A 437 78.58 -38.61 -7.98
C ILE A 437 79.62 -39.35 -7.14
N SER A 438 79.39 -39.49 -5.83
CA SER A 438 80.29 -40.19 -4.92
C SER A 438 80.49 -41.66 -5.30
N ILE A 439 79.43 -42.41 -5.57
CA ILE A 439 79.54 -43.83 -5.91
C ILE A 439 80.25 -44.04 -7.25
N VAL A 440 80.01 -43.18 -8.24
CA VAL A 440 80.73 -43.23 -9.52
C VAL A 440 82.23 -42.96 -9.31
N ALA A 441 82.60 -42.00 -8.48
CA ALA A 441 84.00 -41.73 -8.14
C ALA A 441 84.65 -42.90 -7.38
N VAL A 442 83.97 -43.46 -6.38
CA VAL A 442 84.43 -44.65 -5.64
C VAL A 442 84.63 -45.83 -6.58
N CYS A 443 83.69 -46.12 -7.47
CA CYS A 443 83.82 -47.20 -8.45
C CYS A 443 85.03 -46.99 -9.37
N LYS A 444 85.29 -45.74 -9.82
CA LYS A 444 86.48 -45.40 -10.62
C LYS A 444 87.78 -45.68 -9.84
N ILE A 445 87.86 -45.25 -8.58
CA ILE A 445 89.04 -45.47 -7.73
C ILE A 445 89.23 -46.96 -7.44
N GLN A 446 88.16 -47.68 -7.09
CA GLN A 446 88.23 -49.13 -6.85
C GLN A 446 88.67 -49.88 -8.09
N HIS A 447 88.16 -49.53 -9.26
CA HIS A 447 88.57 -50.12 -10.52
C HIS A 447 90.05 -49.87 -10.80
N TRP A 448 90.52 -48.62 -10.65
CA TRP A 448 91.93 -48.26 -10.77
C TRP A 448 92.83 -49.03 -9.78
N TYR A 449 92.46 -49.07 -8.49
CA TYR A 449 93.22 -49.78 -7.46
C TYR A 449 93.30 -51.28 -7.76
N ARG A 450 92.17 -51.91 -8.13
CA ARG A 450 92.15 -53.34 -8.51
C ARG A 450 93.06 -53.60 -9.71
N ALA A 451 93.06 -52.73 -10.72
CA ALA A 451 93.97 -52.82 -11.86
C ALA A 451 95.44 -52.68 -11.44
N CYS A 452 95.77 -51.72 -10.56
CA CYS A 452 97.12 -51.56 -10.02
C CYS A 452 97.57 -52.77 -9.19
N ALA A 453 96.72 -53.27 -8.30
CA ALA A 453 97.01 -54.45 -7.48
C ALA A 453 97.26 -55.69 -8.35
N LEU A 454 96.45 -55.89 -9.39
CA LEU A 454 96.65 -56.94 -10.39
C LEU A 454 98.01 -56.76 -11.09
N ALA A 455 98.34 -55.56 -11.54
CA ALA A 455 99.63 -55.27 -12.18
C ALA A 455 100.83 -55.57 -11.26
N VAL A 456 100.75 -55.24 -9.97
CA VAL A 456 101.78 -55.58 -8.97
C VAL A 456 101.92 -57.09 -8.79
N SER A 457 100.80 -57.82 -8.69
CA SER A 457 100.80 -59.28 -8.59
C SER A 457 101.48 -59.92 -9.81
N CYS A 458 101.10 -59.50 -11.02
CA CYS A 458 101.74 -59.93 -12.27
C CYS A 458 103.25 -59.63 -12.28
N ARG A 459 103.66 -58.45 -11.83
CA ARG A 459 105.09 -58.07 -11.76
C ARG A 459 105.89 -58.91 -10.77
N ARG A 460 105.31 -59.24 -9.60
CA ARG A 460 105.95 -60.16 -8.64
C ARG A 460 106.15 -61.54 -9.24
N HIS A 461 105.11 -62.08 -9.88
CA HIS A 461 105.19 -63.38 -10.56
C HIS A 461 106.29 -63.39 -11.63
N PHE A 462 106.34 -62.35 -12.48
CA PHE A 462 107.41 -62.19 -13.47
C PHE A 462 108.81 -62.11 -12.84
N THR A 463 108.95 -61.42 -11.70
CA THR A 463 110.24 -61.28 -11.00
C THR A 463 110.73 -62.62 -10.45
N ILE A 464 109.84 -63.42 -9.85
CA ILE A 464 110.16 -64.78 -9.40
C ILE A 464 110.60 -65.64 -10.58
N LEU A 465 109.82 -65.63 -11.66
CA LEU A 465 110.15 -66.37 -12.88
C LEU A 465 111.55 -65.99 -13.37
N ARG A 466 111.84 -64.68 -13.47
CA ARG A 466 113.15 -64.15 -13.86
C ARG A 466 114.27 -64.61 -12.91
N CYS A 467 114.07 -64.57 -11.58
CA CYS A 467 115.06 -65.03 -10.61
C CYS A 467 115.35 -66.52 -10.75
N CYS A 468 114.32 -67.36 -10.91
CA CYS A 468 114.46 -68.79 -11.17
C CYS A 468 115.25 -69.03 -12.47
N THR A 469 114.93 -68.29 -13.54
CA THR A 469 115.66 -68.37 -14.82
C THR A 469 117.14 -67.99 -14.65
N ILE A 470 117.45 -66.89 -13.93
CA ILE A 470 118.83 -66.45 -13.68
C ILE A 470 119.59 -67.47 -12.81
N PHE A 471 118.94 -68.06 -11.80
CA PHE A 471 119.55 -69.09 -10.96
C PHE A 471 119.91 -70.33 -11.77
N LEU A 472 118.99 -70.83 -12.61
CA LEU A 472 119.26 -71.93 -13.53
C LEU A 472 120.45 -71.63 -14.45
N GLN A 473 120.49 -70.42 -15.04
CA GLN A 473 121.61 -69.96 -15.85
C GLN A 473 122.93 -69.93 -15.06
N ARG A 474 122.93 -69.45 -13.81
CA ARG A 474 124.12 -69.40 -12.94
C ARG A 474 124.61 -70.80 -12.57
N CYS A 475 123.72 -71.71 -12.19
CA CYS A 475 124.05 -73.10 -11.87
C CYS A 475 124.69 -73.80 -13.08
N TYR A 476 124.13 -73.59 -14.26
CA TYR A 476 124.70 -74.10 -15.52
C TYR A 476 126.12 -73.56 -15.76
N ARG A 477 126.34 -72.25 -15.63
CA ARG A 477 127.67 -71.62 -15.75
C ARG A 477 128.68 -72.16 -14.71
N ARG A 478 128.27 -72.34 -13.45
CA ARG A 478 129.12 -72.91 -12.39
C ARG A 478 129.53 -74.35 -12.70
N ARG A 479 128.60 -75.17 -13.18
CA ARG A 479 128.89 -76.55 -13.59
C ARG A 479 129.95 -76.60 -14.70
N LEU A 480 129.85 -75.69 -15.66
CA LEU A 480 130.84 -75.57 -16.73
C LEU A 480 132.24 -75.22 -16.20
N LEU A 481 132.36 -74.29 -15.24
CA LEU A 481 133.63 -73.94 -14.59
C LEU A 481 134.21 -75.11 -13.76
N SER A 482 133.36 -75.80 -12.99
CA SER A 482 133.80 -76.92 -12.16
C SER A 482 134.40 -78.06 -12.98
N LYS A 483 133.87 -78.32 -14.20
CA LYS A 483 134.49 -79.27 -15.13
C LYS A 483 135.89 -78.86 -15.55
N LYS A 484 136.15 -77.56 -15.78
CA LYS A 484 137.48 -77.06 -16.16
C LYS A 484 138.51 -77.20 -15.03
N LEU A 485 138.14 -76.88 -13.79
CA LEU A 485 139.04 -76.99 -12.63
C LEU A 485 139.43 -78.44 -12.31
N LEU A 486 138.54 -79.39 -12.56
CA LEU A 486 138.79 -80.82 -12.28
C LEU A 486 139.91 -81.38 -13.16
N VAL A 487 140.04 -80.89 -14.40
CA VAL A 487 141.15 -81.23 -15.30
C VAL A 487 142.49 -80.73 -14.73
N VAL A 488 142.54 -79.47 -14.28
CA VAL A 488 143.75 -78.88 -13.68
C VAL A 488 144.16 -79.60 -12.38
N ALA A 489 143.20 -80.00 -11.57
CA ALA A 489 143.48 -80.73 -10.32
C ALA A 489 144.01 -82.14 -10.56
N ASP A 490 143.65 -82.79 -11.66
CA ASP A 490 144.17 -84.11 -12.04
C ASP A 490 145.63 -84.01 -12.50
N GLU A 491 145.97 -83.00 -13.30
CA GLU A 491 147.34 -82.68 -13.71
C GLU A 491 148.26 -82.44 -12.50
N TYR A 492 147.81 -81.65 -11.52
CA TYR A 492 148.57 -81.39 -10.30
C TYR A 492 148.79 -82.63 -9.43
N ARG A 493 147.81 -83.55 -9.38
CA ARG A 493 147.90 -84.78 -8.58
C ARG A 493 148.98 -85.72 -9.13
N ARG A 494 149.06 -85.84 -10.46
CA ARG A 494 150.09 -86.64 -11.16
C ARG A 494 151.50 -86.11 -10.87
N TYR A 495 151.68 -84.79 -10.88
CA TYR A 495 152.95 -84.15 -10.51
C TYR A 495 153.40 -84.50 -9.07
N CYS A 496 152.48 -84.49 -8.11
CA CYS A 496 152.80 -84.84 -6.72
C CYS A 496 153.16 -86.32 -6.52
N GLU A 497 152.54 -87.24 -7.27
CA GLU A 497 152.85 -88.67 -7.21
C GLU A 497 154.25 -88.99 -7.72
N GLU A 498 154.69 -88.36 -8.82
CA GLU A 498 156.08 -88.47 -9.32
C GLU A 498 157.10 -88.04 -8.24
N LYS A 499 156.86 -86.90 -7.59
CA LYS A 499 157.77 -86.40 -6.54
C LYS A 499 157.86 -87.34 -5.33
N ARG A 500 156.76 -88.01 -4.96
CA ARG A 500 156.77 -89.02 -3.89
C ARG A 500 157.54 -90.28 -4.28
N ALA A 501 157.42 -90.74 -5.52
CA ALA A 501 158.15 -91.91 -6.01
C ALA A 501 159.68 -91.68 -6.02
N GLU A 502 160.13 -90.49 -6.46
CA GLU A 502 161.54 -90.07 -6.41
C GLU A 502 162.10 -90.13 -4.97
N ALA A 503 161.36 -89.59 -3.99
CA ALA A 503 161.77 -89.58 -2.59
C ALA A 503 161.87 -90.99 -1.98
N ALA A 504 160.91 -91.87 -2.26
CA ALA A 504 160.92 -93.27 -1.79
C ALA A 504 162.16 -94.04 -2.27
N THR A 505 162.55 -93.81 -3.52
CA THR A 505 163.72 -94.46 -4.14
C THR A 505 165.03 -94.06 -3.47
N CYS A 506 165.15 -92.80 -3.04
CA CYS A 506 166.31 -92.29 -2.32
C CYS A 506 166.49 -92.96 -0.94
N ILE A 507 165.40 -93.09 -0.18
CA ILE A 507 165.40 -93.71 1.16
C ILE A 507 165.83 -95.18 1.09
N GLN A 508 165.33 -95.93 0.09
CA GLN A 508 165.67 -97.34 -0.09
C GLN A 508 167.16 -97.55 -0.37
N LYS A 509 167.78 -96.69 -1.19
CA LYS A 509 169.23 -96.73 -1.47
C LYS A 509 170.05 -96.51 -0.19
N CYS A 510 169.68 -95.54 0.63
CA CYS A 510 170.36 -95.26 1.91
C CYS A 510 170.28 -96.44 2.89
N TRP A 511 169.11 -97.09 2.98
CA TRP A 511 168.94 -98.26 3.85
C TRP A 511 169.80 -99.44 3.35
N LEU A 512 169.76 -99.78 2.07
CA LEU A 512 170.59 -100.88 1.54
C LEU A 512 172.09 -100.70 1.87
N ALA A 513 172.61 -99.47 1.79
CA ALA A 513 174.00 -99.15 2.17
C ALA A 513 174.28 -99.34 3.68
N TYR A 514 173.39 -98.88 4.56
CA TYR A 514 173.55 -99.08 6.02
C TYR A 514 173.54 -100.57 6.41
N CYS A 515 172.69 -101.36 5.78
CA CYS A 515 172.65 -102.83 5.92
C CYS A 515 174.03 -103.47 5.65
N THR A 516 174.67 -103.09 4.55
CA THR A 516 175.95 -103.66 4.11
C THR A 516 177.09 -103.30 5.07
N THR A 517 177.14 -102.06 5.54
CA THR A 517 178.15 -101.60 6.50
C THR A 517 178.07 -102.35 7.83
N LYS A 518 176.86 -102.67 8.29
CA LYS A 518 176.63 -103.38 9.55
C LYS A 518 177.18 -104.82 9.53
N GLN A 519 177.02 -105.55 8.42
CA GLN A 519 177.56 -106.91 8.26
C GLN A 519 179.09 -106.93 8.30
N GLN A 520 179.76 -106.01 7.61
CA GLN A 520 181.24 -105.94 7.61
C GLN A 520 181.82 -105.66 8.99
N ARG A 521 181.15 -104.82 9.81
CA ARG A 521 181.57 -104.51 11.18
C ARG A 521 181.51 -105.74 12.11
N GLN A 522 180.51 -106.60 11.93
CA GLN A 522 180.37 -107.81 12.73
C GLN A 522 181.52 -108.80 12.47
N ALA A 523 181.90 -108.98 11.20
CA ALA A 523 183.02 -109.84 10.80
C ALA A 523 184.38 -109.38 11.40
N PHE A 524 184.60 -108.06 11.51
CA PHE A 524 185.82 -107.51 12.12
C PHE A 524 185.91 -107.79 13.64
N LEU A 525 184.77 -107.77 14.34
CA LEU A 525 184.71 -107.99 15.79
C LEU A 525 185.01 -109.45 16.17
N ASP A 526 184.52 -110.41 15.38
CA ASP A 526 184.77 -111.84 15.60
C ASP A 526 186.25 -112.21 15.41
N LEU A 527 186.93 -111.57 14.45
CA LEU A 527 188.37 -111.71 14.24
C LEU A 527 189.18 -111.18 15.44
N LYS A 528 188.77 -110.02 15.98
CA LYS A 528 189.44 -109.39 17.13
C LYS A 528 189.37 -110.25 18.39
N LEU A 529 188.22 -110.87 18.65
CA LEU A 529 188.02 -111.68 19.86
C LEU A 529 188.82 -112.99 19.81
N SER A 530 188.87 -113.62 18.64
CA SER A 530 189.69 -114.81 18.41
C SER A 530 191.18 -114.56 18.75
N ALA A 531 191.68 -113.36 18.45
CA ALA A 531 193.04 -112.94 18.82
C ALA A 531 193.25 -112.76 20.35
N ILE A 532 192.24 -112.26 21.08
CA ILE A 532 192.30 -112.06 22.54
C ILE A 532 192.33 -113.41 23.30
N VAL A 533 191.57 -114.39 22.83
CA VAL A 533 191.57 -115.76 23.39
C VAL A 533 192.96 -116.39 23.29
N LEU A 534 193.65 -116.19 22.17
CA LEU A 534 195.04 -116.62 21.95
C LEU A 534 196.03 -115.91 22.89
N GLN A 535 195.91 -114.59 23.05
CA GLN A 535 196.79 -113.79 23.91
C GLN A 535 196.66 -114.15 25.40
N ARG A 536 195.45 -114.44 25.88
CA ARG A 536 195.25 -114.84 27.28
C ARG A 536 195.82 -116.23 27.57
N LYS A 537 195.69 -117.17 26.64
CA LYS A 537 196.30 -118.50 26.74
C LYS A 537 197.83 -118.42 26.79
N TRP A 538 198.45 -117.45 26.11
CA TRP A 538 199.88 -117.17 26.23
C TRP A 538 200.28 -116.60 27.60
N ARG A 539 199.45 -115.73 28.19
CA ARG A 539 199.67 -115.19 29.55
C ARG A 539 199.51 -116.25 30.65
N ALA A 540 198.70 -117.30 30.40
CA ALA A 540 198.63 -118.50 31.25
C ALA A 540 199.97 -119.27 31.35
N VAL A 541 200.95 -119.05 30.48
CA VAL A 541 202.23 -119.79 30.49
C VAL A 541 203.34 -119.05 31.25
N ILE A 542 203.34 -117.71 31.25
CA ILE A 542 204.40 -116.91 31.89
C ILE A 542 204.26 -116.91 33.41
N GLY A 543 203.04 -116.81 33.95
CA GLY A 543 202.82 -116.80 35.41
C GLY A 543 203.21 -118.13 36.09
N MET A 544 203.13 -119.26 35.38
CA MET A 544 203.61 -120.56 35.84
C MET A 544 205.12 -120.60 36.16
N ARG A 545 205.90 -119.55 35.85
CA ARG A 545 207.36 -119.52 36.10
C ARG A 545 207.81 -118.72 37.33
N ASP A 546 207.04 -117.73 37.80
CA ASP A 546 207.65 -116.68 38.65
C ASP A 546 207.64 -116.95 40.16
N GLN A 547 206.87 -117.90 40.69
CA GLN A 547 206.84 -118.09 42.15
C GLN A 547 207.01 -119.55 42.59
N ARG A 548 207.99 -120.18 41.96
CA ARG A 548 208.99 -121.04 42.62
C ARG A 548 210.23 -120.20 43.00
N LYS A 549 210.07 -119.17 43.83
CA LYS A 549 211.17 -118.50 44.55
C LYS A 549 210.72 -118.06 45.93
#